data_AF-A0A2V5MYM5-F1
#
_entry.id   AF-A0A2V5MYM5-F1
#
_cell.length_a   1.000
_cell.length_b   1.000
_cell.length_c   1.000
_cell.angle_alpha   90.00
_cell.angle_beta   90.00
_cell.angle_gamma   90.00
#
_symmetry.space_group_name_H-M   'P 1'
#
loop_
_entity.id
_entity.type
_entity.pdbx_description
1 polymer ?
#
loop_
_entity_poly.entity_id
_entity_poly.type
_entity_poly.pdbx_seq_one_letter_code
_entity_poly.pdbx_strand_id
1 'polypeptide(L)'
;MVDYSVYLLYRAGIWLLTLLPLPVLFAVGQLAGTVVWLISRKYRTLALRNIRIAFGDDLATKEARRLVRRHFQRLGANLLCSVKITHMPIEKILERIELANFEHLEDPFRRKQPVVLLLSHVGL
;
A
#
# COMPACT_ATOMS: atom_id res chain seq x y z
N MET A 1 -30.78 4.79 13.18
CA MET A 1 -31.05 4.95 11.73
C MET A 1 -29.85 5.47 10.97
N VAL A 2 -29.13 6.49 11.48
CA VAL A 2 -27.89 7.02 10.84
C VAL A 2 -26.82 5.93 10.66
N ASP A 3 -26.64 5.05 11.65
CA ASP A 3 -25.64 3.96 11.59
C ASP A 3 -25.90 2.98 10.44
N TYR A 4 -27.18 2.73 10.14
CA TYR A 4 -27.57 1.83 9.05
C TYR A 4 -27.30 2.46 7.68
N SER A 5 -27.55 3.77 7.54
CA SER A 5 -27.22 4.52 6.33
C SER A 5 -25.71 4.60 6.09
N VAL A 6 -24.92 4.85 7.14
CA VAL A 6 -23.44 4.85 7.06
C VAL A 6 -22.93 3.47 6.67
N TYR A 7 -23.48 2.40 7.26
CA TYR A 7 -23.15 1.03 6.92
C TYR A 7 -23.46 0.68 5.46
N LEU A 8 -24.64 1.06 4.96
CA LEU A 8 -25.02 0.86 3.57
C LEU A 8 -24.11 1.63 2.61
N LEU A 9 -23.77 2.88 2.94
CA LEU A 9 -22.85 3.69 2.14
C LEU A 9 -21.46 3.06 2.08
N TYR A 10 -20.95 2.58 3.21
CA TYR A 10 -19.67 1.88 3.30
C TYR A 10 -19.67 0.60 2.46
N ARG A 11 -20.72 -0.24 2.58
CA ARG A 11 -20.86 -1.47 1.77
C ARG A 11 -20.98 -1.18 0.28
N ALA A 12 -21.77 -0.18 -0.10
CA ALA A 12 -21.89 0.24 -1.49
C ALA A 12 -20.55 0.72 -2.05
N GLY A 13 -19.78 1.48 -1.24
CA GLY A 13 -18.43 1.92 -1.59
C GLY A 13 -17.46 0.76 -1.80
N ILE A 14 -17.44 -0.22 -0.89
CA ILE A 14 -16.62 -1.43 -1.06
C ILE A 14 -17.04 -2.20 -2.32
N TRP A 15 -18.34 -2.41 -2.51
CA TRP A 15 -18.84 -3.14 -3.66
C TRP A 15 -18.49 -2.44 -4.98
N LEU A 16 -18.56 -1.11 -5.02
CA LEU A 16 -18.11 -0.34 -6.17
C LEU A 16 -16.60 -0.54 -6.41
N LEU A 17 -15.78 -0.49 -5.35
CA LEU A 17 -14.34 -0.70 -5.45
C LEU A 17 -13.96 -2.11 -5.90
N THR A 18 -14.71 -3.15 -5.51
CA THR A 18 -14.41 -4.53 -5.93
C THR A 18 -14.71 -4.77 -7.40
N LEU A 19 -15.72 -4.09 -7.96
CA LEU A 19 -16.05 -4.13 -9.39
C LEU A 19 -14.97 -3.53 -10.29
N LEU A 20 -14.30 -2.47 -9.85
CA LEU A 20 -13.31 -1.76 -10.67
C LEU A 20 -12.02 -2.59 -10.83
N PRO A 21 -11.41 -2.65 -12.03
CA PRO A 21 -10.17 -3.41 -12.24
C PRO A 21 -8.99 -2.81 -11.45
N LEU A 22 -8.03 -3.65 -11.04
CA LEU A 22 -6.89 -3.25 -10.21
C LEU A 22 -6.10 -2.03 -10.74
N PRO A 23 -5.82 -1.90 -12.06
CA PRO A 23 -5.12 -0.73 -12.58
C PRO A 23 -5.87 0.59 -12.36
N VAL A 24 -7.20 0.56 -12.42
CA VAL A 24 -8.03 1.75 -12.19
C VAL A 24 -8.02 2.10 -10.70
N LEU A 25 -8.17 1.10 -9.82
CA LEU A 25 -8.02 1.32 -8.37
C LEU A 25 -6.67 1.91 -8.01
N PHE A 26 -5.62 1.42 -8.65
CA PHE A 26 -4.26 1.91 -8.45
C PHE A 26 -4.15 3.38 -8.87
N ALA A 27 -4.66 3.75 -10.05
CA ALA A 27 -4.66 5.13 -10.52
C ALA A 27 -5.49 6.07 -9.61
N VAL A 28 -6.70 5.64 -9.21
CA VAL A 28 -7.56 6.39 -8.28
C VAL A 28 -6.87 6.57 -6.94
N GLY A 29 -6.21 5.54 -6.42
CA GLY A 29 -5.48 5.59 -5.15
C GLY A 29 -4.24 6.49 -5.23
N GLN A 30 -3.55 6.53 -6.37
CA GLN A 30 -2.48 7.51 -6.59
C GLN A 30 -2.99 8.96 -6.61
N LEU A 31 -4.14 9.21 -7.24
CA LEU A 31 -4.76 10.52 -7.24
C LEU A 31 -5.18 10.92 -5.83
N ALA A 32 -5.88 10.05 -5.11
CA ALA A 32 -6.26 10.25 -3.71
C ALA A 32 -5.03 10.51 -2.82
N GLY A 33 -3.97 9.71 -2.97
CA GLY A 33 -2.70 9.91 -2.26
C GLY A 33 -2.04 11.25 -2.58
N THR A 34 -2.14 11.73 -3.83
CA THR A 34 -1.66 13.06 -4.22
C THR A 34 -2.47 14.17 -3.55
N VAL A 35 -3.80 14.03 -3.50
CA VAL A 35 -4.69 14.98 -2.81
C VAL A 35 -4.37 15.03 -1.32
N VAL A 36 -4.20 13.87 -0.67
CA VAL A 36 -3.79 13.79 0.74
C VAL A 36 -2.44 14.48 0.95
N TRP A 37 -1.47 14.28 0.05
CA TRP A 37 -0.18 14.96 0.10
C TRP A 37 -0.28 16.48 -0.02
N LEU A 38 -1.21 17.00 -0.83
CA LEU A 38 -1.45 18.44 -0.99
C LEU A 38 -2.08 19.07 0.26
N ILE A 39 -3.05 18.38 0.87
CA ILE A 39 -3.79 18.88 2.04
C ILE A 39 -2.96 18.70 3.33
N SER A 40 -2.25 17.58 3.46
CA SER A 40 -1.58 17.17 4.68
C SER A 40 -0.18 17.77 4.83
N ARG A 41 -0.11 19.08 5.07
CA ARG A 41 1.17 19.78 5.31
C ARG A 41 1.98 19.15 6.46
N LYS A 42 1.33 18.76 7.56
CA LYS A 42 1.97 18.14 8.74
C LYS A 42 2.66 16.81 8.37
N TYR A 43 1.93 15.90 7.73
CA TYR A 43 2.46 14.60 7.34
C TYR A 43 3.52 14.70 6.24
N ARG A 44 3.39 15.66 5.33
CA ARG A 44 4.41 15.96 4.32
C ARG A 44 5.74 16.36 4.96
N THR A 45 5.73 17.25 5.94
CA THR A 45 6.95 17.68 6.64
C THR A 45 7.58 16.52 7.43
N LEU A 46 6.77 15.69 8.08
CA LEU A 46 7.26 14.50 8.78
C LEU A 46 7.93 13.50 7.83
N ALA A 47 7.29 13.18 6.70
CA ALA A 47 7.85 12.27 5.72
C ALA A 47 9.16 12.81 5.12
N LEU A 48 9.25 14.12 4.85
CA LEU A 48 10.49 14.75 4.40
C LEU A 48 11.61 14.67 5.45
N ARG A 49 11.28 14.83 6.73
CA ARG A 49 12.24 14.66 7.83
C ARG A 49 12.74 13.22 7.89
N ASN A 50 11.85 12.24 7.76
CA ASN A 50 12.23 10.83 7.77
C ASN A 50 13.15 10.47 6.60
N ILE A 51 12.87 11.00 5.40
CA ILE A 51 13.76 10.82 4.24
C ILE A 51 15.13 11.45 4.49
N ARG A 52 15.20 12.64 5.09
CA ARG A 52 16.48 13.26 5.44
C ARG A 52 17.26 12.46 6.49
N ILE A 53 16.57 11.84 7.46
CA ILE A 53 17.22 10.96 8.44
C ILE A 53 17.76 9.69 7.77
N ALA A 54 16.99 9.10 6.85
CA ALA A 54 17.36 7.84 6.21
C ALA A 54 18.44 7.98 5.13
N PHE A 55 18.43 9.08 4.37
CA PHE A 55 19.32 9.30 3.22
C PHE A 55 20.36 10.42 3.44
N GLY A 56 20.32 11.14 4.56
CA GLY A 56 21.26 12.22 4.84
C GLY A 56 21.29 13.30 3.76
N ASP A 57 22.51 13.75 3.43
CA ASP A 57 22.78 14.77 2.41
C ASP A 57 22.94 14.19 1.00
N ASP A 58 22.90 12.86 0.84
CA ASP A 58 23.07 12.19 -0.45
C ASP A 58 21.90 12.45 -1.42
N LEU A 59 20.73 12.88 -0.89
CA LEU A 59 19.52 13.08 -1.67
C LEU A 59 19.16 14.57 -1.77
N ALA A 60 19.19 15.11 -3.00
CA ALA A 60 18.82 16.50 -3.24
C ALA A 60 17.39 16.80 -2.76
N THR A 61 17.16 18.00 -2.21
CA THR A 61 15.85 18.40 -1.63
C THR A 61 14.67 18.31 -2.63
N LYS A 62 14.94 18.43 -3.93
CA LYS A 62 13.94 18.24 -4.99
C LYS A 62 13.58 16.77 -5.17
N GLU A 63 14.56 15.88 -5.09
CA GLU A 63 14.38 14.44 -5.21
C GLU A 63 13.68 13.87 -3.98
N ALA A 64 14.05 14.32 -2.78
CA ALA A 64 13.36 13.98 -1.54
C ALA A 64 11.86 14.32 -1.61
N ARG A 65 11.51 15.50 -2.12
CA ARG A 65 10.09 15.87 -2.33
C ARG A 65 9.39 14.97 -3.34
N ARG A 66 10.05 14.61 -4.44
CA ARG A 66 9.50 13.69 -5.45
C ARG A 66 9.31 12.29 -4.88
N LEU A 67 10.22 11.83 -4.03
CA LEU A 67 10.15 10.54 -3.35
C LEU A 67 8.99 10.51 -2.35
N VAL A 68 8.86 11.53 -1.51
CA VAL A 68 7.74 11.67 -0.58
C VAL A 68 6.41 11.69 -1.34
N ARG A 69 6.28 12.49 -2.40
CA ARG A 69 5.04 12.50 -3.21
C ARG A 69 4.71 11.10 -3.75
N ARG A 70 5.70 10.39 -4.32
CA ARG A 70 5.51 9.01 -4.80
C ARG A 70 5.13 8.05 -3.68
N HIS A 71 5.68 8.22 -2.48
CA HIS A 71 5.30 7.43 -1.32
C HIS A 71 3.82 7.61 -0.96
N PHE A 72 3.31 8.85 -0.88
CA PHE A 72 1.88 9.09 -0.63
C PHE A 72 0.98 8.54 -1.74
N GLN A 73 1.39 8.65 -3.00
CA GLN A 73 0.68 8.05 -4.14
C GLN A 73 0.59 6.52 -4.01
N ARG A 74 1.71 5.86 -3.69
CA ARG A 74 1.74 4.42 -3.45
C ARG A 74 0.95 4.02 -2.21
N LEU A 75 0.99 4.81 -1.15
CA LEU A 75 0.21 4.57 0.07
C LEU A 75 -1.30 4.53 -0.23
N GLY A 76 -1.80 5.52 -0.97
CA GLY A 76 -3.20 5.57 -1.37
C GLY A 76 -3.59 4.44 -2.33
N ALA A 77 -2.71 4.13 -3.29
CA ALA A 77 -2.90 3.00 -4.21
C ALA A 77 -2.96 1.66 -3.46
N ASN A 78 -2.02 1.41 -2.55
CA ASN A 78 -1.96 0.18 -1.77
C ASN A 78 -3.18 0.04 -0.86
N LEU A 79 -3.67 1.13 -0.25
CA LEU A 79 -4.87 1.10 0.57
C LEU A 79 -6.12 0.72 -0.23
N LEU A 80 -6.30 1.23 -1.45
CA LEU A 80 -7.44 0.84 -2.27
C LEU A 80 -7.28 -0.58 -2.84
N CYS A 81 -6.09 -0.92 -3.31
CA CYS A 81 -5.80 -2.26 -3.81
C CYS A 81 -5.95 -3.33 -2.73
N SER A 82 -5.59 -3.04 -1.47
CA SER A 82 -5.74 -3.99 -0.36
C SER A 82 -7.19 -4.41 -0.16
N VAL A 83 -8.13 -3.45 -0.20
CA VAL A 83 -9.58 -3.71 -0.10
C VAL A 83 -10.03 -4.67 -1.20
N LYS A 84 -9.55 -4.49 -2.43
CA LYS A 84 -9.90 -5.41 -3.52
C LYS A 84 -9.24 -6.78 -3.36
N ILE A 85 -7.97 -6.83 -2.95
CA ILE A 85 -7.22 -8.08 -2.76
C ILE A 85 -7.89 -8.95 -1.69
N THR A 86 -8.40 -8.37 -0.60
CA THR A 86 -9.13 -9.13 0.44
C THR A 86 -10.45 -9.76 -0.03
N HIS A 87 -10.96 -9.34 -1.19
CA HIS A 87 -12.18 -9.88 -1.81
C HIS A 87 -11.90 -10.71 -3.07
N MET A 88 -10.63 -10.89 -3.45
CA MET A 88 -10.24 -11.65 -4.63
C MET A 88 -9.95 -13.11 -4.26
N PRO A 89 -10.31 -14.09 -5.11
CA PRO A 89 -9.88 -15.47 -4.91
C PRO A 89 -8.35 -15.57 -4.92
N ILE A 90 -7.80 -16.42 -4.04
CA ILE A 90 -6.36 -16.54 -3.78
C ILE A 90 -5.59 -16.92 -5.05
N GLU A 91 -6.17 -17.71 -5.94
CA GLU A 91 -5.56 -18.16 -7.19
C GLU A 91 -5.24 -16.97 -8.09
N LYS A 92 -6.18 -16.01 -8.21
CA LYS A 92 -5.97 -14.78 -8.99
C LYS A 92 -4.94 -13.86 -8.32
N ILE A 93 -4.82 -13.89 -7.00
CA ILE A 93 -3.79 -13.12 -6.31
C ILE A 93 -2.42 -13.71 -6.64
N LEU A 94 -2.26 -15.03 -6.56
CA LEU A 94 -1.01 -15.73 -6.84
C LEU A 94 -0.53 -15.55 -8.29
N GLU A 95 -1.43 -15.49 -9.27
CA GLU A 95 -1.09 -15.14 -10.68
C GLU A 95 -0.39 -13.78 -10.85
N ARG A 96 -0.53 -12.89 -9.86
CA ARG A 96 -0.07 -11.49 -9.92
C ARG A 96 1.10 -11.23 -8.96
N ILE A 97 1.58 -12.26 -8.26
CA ILE A 97 2.67 -12.17 -7.30
C ILE A 97 3.89 -12.89 -7.87
N GLU A 98 5.03 -12.21 -7.82
CA GLU A 98 6.33 -12.83 -8.05
C GLU A 98 6.99 -13.08 -6.68
N LEU A 99 7.32 -14.34 -6.41
CA LEU A 99 8.02 -14.71 -5.18
C LEU A 99 9.52 -14.69 -5.44
N ALA A 100 10.23 -13.76 -4.81
CA ALA A 100 11.69 -13.68 -4.85
C ALA A 100 12.31 -14.37 -3.63
N ASN A 101 13.39 -15.13 -3.84
CA ASN A 101 14.18 -15.82 -2.80
C ASN A 101 13.37 -16.77 -1.90
N PHE A 102 12.31 -17.40 -2.46
CA PHE A 102 11.40 -18.26 -1.70
C PHE A 102 12.09 -19.53 -1.17
N GLU A 103 13.23 -19.93 -1.74
CA GLU A 103 14.00 -21.09 -1.26
C GLU A 103 14.42 -20.97 0.21
N HIS A 104 14.67 -19.75 0.71
CA HIS A 104 15.03 -19.50 2.11
C HIS A 104 13.89 -19.79 3.08
N LEU A 105 12.66 -19.79 2.58
CA LEU A 105 11.47 -20.16 3.34
C LEU A 105 11.20 -21.66 3.19
N GLU A 106 11.26 -22.19 1.96
CA GLU A 106 10.89 -23.57 1.65
C GLU A 106 11.79 -24.60 2.33
N ASP A 107 13.10 -24.36 2.39
CA ASP A 107 14.08 -25.29 2.97
C ASP A 107 13.88 -25.53 4.48
N PRO A 108 13.77 -24.48 5.32
CA PRO A 108 13.42 -24.65 6.73
C PRO A 108 12.06 -25.33 6.96
N PHE A 109 11.06 -25.02 6.12
CA PHE A 109 9.74 -25.65 6.22
C PHE A 109 9.81 -27.17 5.95
N ARG A 110 10.51 -27.59 4.89
CA ARG A 110 10.74 -29.01 4.59
C ARG A 110 11.47 -29.74 5.72
N ARG A 111 12.40 -29.04 6.39
CA ARG A 111 13.17 -29.55 7.54
C ARG A 111 12.43 -29.47 8.88
N LYS A 112 11.16 -29.01 8.89
CA LYS A 112 10.33 -28.81 10.10
C LYS A 112 11.01 -27.92 11.15
N GLN A 113 11.78 -26.93 10.71
CA GLN A 113 12.44 -25.97 11.58
C GLN A 113 11.52 -24.77 11.87
N PRO A 114 11.58 -24.17 13.07
CA PRO A 114 10.84 -22.96 13.37
C PRO A 114 11.35 -21.79 12.51
N VAL A 115 10.43 -21.07 11.86
CA VAL A 115 10.74 -19.91 11.01
C VAL A 115 10.09 -18.67 11.63
N VAL A 116 10.86 -17.59 11.74
CA VAL A 116 10.35 -16.27 12.15
C VAL A 116 10.37 -15.34 10.95
N LEU A 117 9.20 -14.87 10.55
CA LEU A 117 9.01 -13.93 9.45
C LEU A 117 9.01 -12.50 10.00
N LEU A 118 10.02 -11.71 9.63
CA LEU A 118 10.10 -10.29 9.98
C LEU A 118 9.47 -9.47 8.86
N LEU A 119 8.28 -8.93 9.11
CA LEU A 119 7.56 -8.10 8.15
C LEU A 119 7.68 -6.63 8.52
N SER A 120 7.99 -5.80 7.52
CA SER A 120 7.91 -4.34 7.67
C SER A 120 6.54 -3.86 7.19
N HIS A 121 5.99 -2.81 7.81
CA HIS A 121 4.78 -2.12 7.32
C HIS A 121 5.05 -1.29 6.07
N VAL A 122 5.72 -1.87 5.08
CA VAL A 122 6.13 -1.22 3.84
C VAL A 122 5.30 -1.78 2.71
N GLY A 123 4.19 -1.09 2.44
CA GLY A 123 3.34 -1.38 1.31
C GLY A 123 2.59 -2.72 1.40
N LEU A 124 2.08 -3.10 0.24
CA LEU A 124 1.40 -4.35 -0.10
C LEU A 124 2.00 -4.78 -1.45
#